data_AF-A0A967EMZ9-F1
#
_entry.id   AF-A0A967EMZ9-F1
#
_cell.length_a   1.000
_cell.length_b   1.000
_cell.length_c   1.000
_cell.angle_alpha   90.00
_cell.angle_beta   90.00
_cell.angle_gamma   90.00
#
_symmetry.space_group_name_H-M   'P 1'
#
loop_
_entity.id
_entity.type
_entity.pdbx_description
1 polymer ?
#
loop_
_entity_poly.entity_id
_entity_poly.type
_entity_poly.pdbx_seq_one_letter_code
_entity_poly.pdbx_strand_id
1 'polypeptide(L)'
;MKFSIREFSTALPILLGVVYALSIFEPAYILGRNAYWMCPFGDVTTHLIGAMYYVQSNWHFPIFFTPELAFPEGTNIIFTDSLPLLALIAKIIFKISGEWFNYFGLWVFLCFPLLAFFIALATKESGIKNIFALLGAALFALTCPVLLCTNLSSSGMSHFLIPWSLYLYLKLLRSPNFWSISTQFCLVGILSILLHPYFIIMVIPFFFAALLQKTIRKQVSLRNAVTGFFYVFGMILVSAICIGIVSSTTT
;
A
#
# COMPACT_ATOMS: atom_id res chain seq x y z
N MET A 1 2.84 -33.17 3.73
CA MET A 1 3.06 -31.70 3.84
C MET A 1 3.44 -31.35 5.27
N LYS A 2 4.73 -31.16 5.58
CA LYS A 2 5.16 -30.66 6.90
C LYS A 2 5.13 -29.13 6.84
N PHE A 3 3.99 -28.54 7.19
CA PHE A 3 3.92 -27.10 7.41
C PHE A 3 4.84 -26.74 8.57
N SER A 4 5.77 -25.82 8.33
CA SER A 4 6.71 -25.38 9.35
C SER A 4 5.97 -24.56 10.40
N ILE A 5 6.29 -24.71 11.69
CA ILE A 5 5.74 -23.91 12.81
C ILE A 5 5.84 -22.39 12.52
N ARG A 6 6.81 -21.98 11.69
CA ARG A 6 6.95 -20.60 11.21
C ARG A 6 5.78 -20.14 10.32
N GLU A 7 5.25 -20.99 9.46
CA GLU A 7 4.15 -20.68 8.53
C GLU A 7 2.81 -20.57 9.27
N PHE A 8 2.59 -21.45 10.26
CA PHE A 8 1.39 -21.43 11.08
C PHE A 8 1.27 -20.14 11.91
N SER A 9 2.39 -19.62 12.41
CA SER A 9 2.41 -18.39 13.22
C SER A 9 1.99 -17.13 12.47
N THR A 10 2.11 -17.11 11.14
CA THR A 10 1.73 -15.96 10.29
C THR A 10 0.41 -16.16 9.56
N ALA A 11 -0.01 -17.41 9.35
CA ALA A 11 -1.31 -17.73 8.75
C ALA A 11 -2.48 -17.35 9.65
N LEU A 12 -2.34 -17.52 10.97
CA LEU A 12 -3.44 -17.25 11.91
C LEU A 12 -3.82 -15.76 12.01
N PRO A 13 -2.86 -14.79 12.07
CA PRO A 13 -3.17 -13.37 11.94
C PRO A 13 -3.84 -13.00 10.62
N ILE A 14 -3.43 -13.61 9.49
CA ILE A 14 -4.08 -13.39 8.19
C ILE A 14 -5.54 -13.85 8.26
N LEU A 15 -5.79 -15.06 8.76
CA LEU A 15 -7.13 -15.60 8.92
C LEU A 15 -7.99 -14.71 9.82
N LEU A 16 -7.43 -14.20 10.92
CA LEU A 16 -8.10 -13.24 11.79
C LEU A 16 -8.51 -11.98 11.02
N GLY A 17 -7.61 -11.40 10.20
CA GLY A 17 -7.92 -10.24 9.37
C GLY A 17 -9.02 -10.52 8.32
N VAL A 18 -9.01 -11.71 7.70
CA VAL A 18 -10.07 -12.13 6.77
C VAL A 18 -11.41 -12.25 7.49
N VAL A 19 -11.46 -12.98 8.62
CA VAL A 19 -12.69 -13.16 9.40
C VAL A 19 -13.23 -11.83 9.90
N TYR A 20 -12.34 -10.94 10.37
CA TYR A 20 -12.73 -9.60 10.80
C TYR A 20 -13.33 -8.78 9.65
N ALA A 21 -12.70 -8.77 8.47
CA ALA A 21 -13.26 -8.08 7.30
C ALA A 21 -14.63 -8.65 6.88
N LEU A 22 -14.79 -9.97 6.86
CA LEU A 22 -16.07 -10.62 6.54
C LEU A 22 -17.15 -10.37 7.60
N SER A 23 -16.78 -10.05 8.84
CA SER A 23 -17.73 -9.70 9.90
C SER A 23 -18.28 -8.27 9.77
N ILE A 24 -17.56 -7.39 9.08
CA ILE A 24 -17.92 -5.98 8.88
C ILE A 24 -18.56 -5.77 7.50
N PHE A 25 -18.00 -6.38 6.47
CA PHE A 25 -18.40 -6.15 5.08
C PHE A 25 -19.16 -7.33 4.52
N GLU A 26 -20.34 -7.05 3.98
CA GLU A 26 -21.09 -8.04 3.23
C GLU A 26 -20.42 -8.35 1.87
N PRO A 27 -20.64 -9.55 1.30
CA PRO A 27 -20.03 -9.93 0.03
C PRO A 27 -20.32 -8.98 -1.13
N ALA A 28 -21.51 -8.38 -1.17
CA ALA A 28 -21.87 -7.39 -2.19
C ALA A 28 -21.00 -6.13 -2.12
N TYR A 29 -20.59 -5.72 -0.92
CA TYR A 29 -19.69 -4.58 -0.72
C TYR A 29 -18.29 -4.91 -1.26
N ILE A 30 -17.77 -6.07 -0.88
CA ILE A 30 -16.44 -6.55 -1.29
C ILE A 30 -16.35 -6.71 -2.80
N LEU A 31 -17.42 -7.21 -3.44
CA LEU A 31 -17.50 -7.37 -4.89
C LEU A 31 -17.79 -6.07 -5.65
N GLY A 32 -17.91 -4.93 -4.97
CA GLY A 32 -18.16 -3.63 -5.61
C GLY A 32 -19.58 -3.46 -6.17
N ARG A 33 -20.54 -4.30 -5.74
CA ARG A 33 -21.94 -4.35 -6.23
C ARG A 33 -22.98 -3.83 -5.24
N ASN A 34 -22.55 -3.41 -4.07
CA ASN A 34 -23.44 -2.86 -3.04
C ASN A 34 -24.03 -1.50 -3.43
N ALA A 35 -25.19 -1.16 -2.86
CA ALA A 35 -25.84 0.15 -3.01
C ALA A 35 -24.90 1.33 -2.68
N TYR A 36 -23.97 1.13 -1.75
CA TYR A 36 -22.91 2.09 -1.41
C TYR A 36 -22.11 2.56 -2.64
N TRP A 37 -21.81 1.65 -3.57
CA TRP A 37 -21.04 1.95 -4.78
C TRP A 37 -21.91 2.51 -5.92
N MET A 38 -23.23 2.25 -5.87
CA MET A 38 -24.19 2.70 -6.88
C MET A 38 -24.66 4.13 -6.62
N CYS A 39 -24.74 4.51 -5.35
CA CYS A 39 -25.10 5.86 -4.90
C CYS A 39 -23.95 6.43 -4.05
N PRO A 40 -22.75 6.65 -4.64
CA PRO A 40 -21.61 7.16 -3.89
C PRO A 40 -21.87 8.60 -3.42
N PHE A 41 -21.29 8.95 -2.28
CA PHE A 41 -21.35 10.30 -1.71
C PHE A 41 -19.96 10.74 -1.23
N GLY A 42 -19.74 12.06 -1.18
CA GLY A 42 -18.47 12.64 -0.78
C GLY A 42 -17.30 12.16 -1.65
N ASP A 43 -16.15 11.94 -1.02
CA ASP A 43 -14.88 11.57 -1.67
C ASP A 43 -14.97 10.27 -2.51
N VAL A 44 -15.94 9.40 -2.18
CA VAL A 44 -16.18 8.15 -2.91
C VAL A 44 -16.54 8.39 -4.37
N THR A 45 -17.33 9.43 -4.58
CA THR A 45 -17.75 9.86 -5.92
C THR A 45 -16.53 10.22 -6.76
N THR A 46 -15.61 10.99 -6.19
CA THR A 46 -14.41 11.49 -6.87
C THR A 46 -13.51 10.34 -7.31
N HIS A 47 -13.22 9.39 -6.42
CA HIS A 47 -12.33 8.29 -6.78
C HIS A 47 -12.94 7.29 -7.75
N LEU A 48 -14.27 7.06 -7.68
CA LEU A 48 -14.96 6.17 -8.63
C LEU A 48 -14.98 6.79 -10.02
N ILE A 49 -15.34 8.07 -10.12
CA ILE A 49 -15.37 8.79 -11.40
C ILE A 49 -13.96 8.84 -12.00
N GLY A 50 -12.95 9.17 -11.19
CA GLY A 50 -11.53 9.16 -11.58
C GLY A 50 -11.11 7.82 -12.19
N ALA A 51 -11.45 6.73 -11.51
CA ALA A 51 -11.15 5.37 -11.96
C ALA A 51 -11.87 5.00 -13.27
N MET A 52 -13.16 5.35 -13.39
CA MET A 52 -13.95 5.05 -14.59
C MET A 52 -13.41 5.77 -15.82
N TYR A 53 -13.10 7.06 -15.72
CA TYR A 53 -12.51 7.82 -16.83
C TYR A 53 -11.17 7.22 -17.25
N TYR A 54 -10.28 6.91 -16.30
CA TYR A 54 -8.97 6.31 -16.61
C TYR A 54 -9.08 4.97 -17.32
N VAL A 55 -9.98 4.10 -16.86
CA VAL A 55 -10.20 2.77 -17.43
C VAL A 55 -10.75 2.84 -18.85
N GLN A 56 -11.66 3.77 -19.12
CA GLN A 56 -12.23 3.99 -20.45
C GLN A 56 -11.25 4.68 -21.40
N SER A 57 -10.43 5.61 -20.89
CA SER A 57 -9.42 6.35 -21.64
C SER A 57 -8.46 5.45 -22.43
N ASN A 58 -7.89 6.00 -23.50
CA ASN A 58 -6.83 5.35 -24.25
C ASN A 58 -5.54 5.21 -23.43
N TRP A 59 -4.58 4.44 -23.92
CA TRP A 59 -3.26 4.37 -23.31
C TRP A 59 -2.50 5.64 -23.63
N HIS A 60 -1.97 6.29 -22.60
CA HIS A 60 -1.19 7.50 -22.70
C HIS A 60 0.15 7.31 -22.00
N PHE A 61 1.11 8.18 -22.31
CA PHE A 61 2.32 8.34 -21.52
C PHE A 61 2.41 9.79 -21.04
N PRO A 62 2.56 10.05 -19.72
CA PRO A 62 2.69 9.10 -18.61
C PRO A 62 1.48 8.17 -18.41
N ILE A 63 1.72 6.95 -17.90
CA ILE A 63 0.72 5.87 -17.91
C ILE A 63 -0.57 6.21 -17.16
N PHE A 64 -0.48 7.06 -16.14
CA PHE A 64 -1.59 7.49 -15.29
C PHE A 64 -2.22 8.82 -15.69
N PHE A 65 -1.77 9.41 -16.80
CA PHE A 65 -2.38 10.60 -17.37
C PHE A 65 -3.72 10.24 -18.05
N THR A 66 -4.73 11.05 -17.77
CA THR A 66 -6.10 10.88 -18.29
C THR A 66 -6.58 12.23 -18.84
N PRO A 67 -6.55 12.43 -20.16
CA PRO A 67 -7.01 13.67 -20.80
C PRO A 67 -8.48 14.02 -20.49
N GLU A 68 -9.30 13.00 -20.27
CA GLU A 68 -10.73 13.15 -20.02
C GLU A 68 -11.04 13.64 -18.60
N LEU A 69 -10.09 13.51 -17.67
CA LEU A 69 -10.20 14.10 -16.34
C LEU A 69 -9.74 15.56 -16.36
N ALA A 70 -10.51 16.47 -15.76
CA ALA A 70 -10.21 17.91 -15.74
C ALA A 70 -9.98 18.49 -17.16
N PHE A 71 -10.84 18.11 -18.12
CA PHE A 71 -10.81 18.65 -19.47
C PHE A 71 -10.90 20.19 -19.48
N PRO A 72 -10.14 20.92 -20.33
CA PRO A 72 -9.32 20.43 -21.44
C PRO A 72 -7.88 20.04 -21.10
N GLU A 73 -7.38 20.40 -19.92
CA GLU A 73 -5.96 20.25 -19.59
C GLU A 73 -5.56 18.79 -19.37
N GLY A 74 -6.49 17.95 -18.89
CA GLY A 74 -6.17 16.58 -18.50
C GLY A 74 -5.53 16.54 -17.12
N THR A 75 -5.59 15.40 -16.43
CA THR A 75 -4.88 15.23 -15.15
C THR A 75 -4.47 13.80 -14.89
N ASN A 76 -3.65 13.60 -13.86
CA ASN A 76 -3.22 12.29 -13.41
C ASN A 76 -4.27 11.70 -12.45
N ILE A 77 -4.64 10.43 -12.64
CA ILE A 77 -5.57 9.70 -11.76
C ILE A 77 -5.11 9.66 -10.28
N ILE A 78 -3.83 9.90 -10.01
CA ILE A 78 -3.29 10.01 -8.65
C ILE A 78 -3.98 11.12 -7.85
N PHE A 79 -4.41 12.19 -8.52
CA PHE A 79 -5.06 13.33 -7.86
C PHE A 79 -6.55 13.11 -7.59
N THR A 80 -7.13 12.00 -8.05
CA THR A 80 -8.53 11.64 -7.79
C THR A 80 -8.66 10.56 -6.73
N ASP A 81 -7.60 10.22 -5.99
CA ASP A 81 -7.61 9.17 -4.96
C ASP A 81 -8.05 7.79 -5.47
N SER A 82 -7.83 7.49 -6.75
CA SER A 82 -8.34 6.27 -7.38
C SER A 82 -7.41 5.06 -7.30
N LEU A 83 -6.40 5.03 -6.42
CA LEU A 83 -5.48 3.88 -6.23
C LEU A 83 -4.85 3.39 -7.56
N PRO A 84 -3.87 4.13 -8.11
CA PRO A 84 -3.29 3.89 -9.45
C PRO A 84 -2.95 2.44 -9.78
N LEU A 85 -2.36 1.70 -8.83
CA LEU A 85 -2.00 0.28 -9.01
C LEU A 85 -3.21 -0.56 -9.43
N LEU A 86 -4.33 -0.40 -8.72
CA LEU A 86 -5.54 -1.16 -8.97
C LEU A 86 -6.29 -0.62 -10.18
N ALA A 87 -6.27 0.70 -10.39
CA ALA A 87 -6.82 1.31 -11.59
C ALA A 87 -6.15 0.75 -12.86
N LEU A 88 -4.83 0.54 -12.84
CA LEU A 88 -4.09 -0.07 -13.95
C LEU A 88 -4.53 -1.51 -14.20
N ILE A 89 -4.68 -2.32 -13.14
CA ILE A 89 -5.18 -3.69 -13.25
C ILE A 89 -6.61 -3.69 -13.81
N ALA A 90 -7.47 -2.81 -13.30
CA ALA A 90 -8.85 -2.66 -13.78
C ALA A 90 -8.91 -2.22 -15.24
N LYS A 91 -8.00 -1.34 -15.69
CA LYS A 91 -7.89 -0.93 -17.10
C LYS A 91 -7.52 -2.11 -17.99
N ILE A 92 -6.57 -2.94 -17.58
CA ILE A 92 -6.20 -4.15 -18.32
C ILE A 92 -7.41 -5.10 -18.42
N ILE A 93 -8.09 -5.35 -17.29
CA ILE A 93 -9.28 -6.21 -17.27
C ILE A 93 -10.36 -5.64 -18.20
N PHE A 94 -10.66 -4.34 -18.11
CA PHE A 94 -11.65 -3.68 -18.94
C PHE A 94 -11.32 -3.74 -20.44
N LYS A 95 -10.06 -3.54 -20.84
CA LYS A 95 -9.67 -3.64 -22.26
C LYS A 95 -9.77 -5.07 -22.80
N ILE A 96 -9.80 -6.09 -21.94
CA ILE A 96 -9.98 -7.50 -22.31
C ILE A 96 -11.46 -7.91 -22.26
N SER A 97 -12.18 -7.56 -21.19
CA SER A 97 -13.56 -8.01 -20.95
C SER A 97 -14.63 -7.07 -21.50
N GLY A 98 -14.33 -5.78 -21.65
CA GLY A 98 -15.29 -4.71 -21.94
C GLY A 98 -16.16 -4.30 -20.75
N GLU A 99 -16.00 -4.94 -19.59
CA GLU A 99 -16.85 -4.71 -18.42
C GLU A 99 -16.13 -3.91 -17.33
N TRP A 100 -16.82 -2.93 -16.75
CA TRP A 100 -16.33 -2.18 -15.60
C TRP A 100 -16.27 -3.07 -14.35
N PHE A 101 -15.09 -3.11 -13.73
CA PHE A 101 -14.84 -3.82 -12.49
C PHE A 101 -14.52 -2.82 -11.36
N ASN A 102 -15.43 -2.70 -10.40
CA ASN A 102 -15.20 -1.88 -9.22
C ASN A 102 -14.27 -2.61 -8.22
N TYR A 103 -13.00 -2.20 -8.20
CA TYR A 103 -11.96 -2.80 -7.38
C TYR A 103 -11.87 -2.26 -5.94
N PHE A 104 -12.56 -1.16 -5.60
CA PHE A 104 -12.41 -0.51 -4.30
C PHE A 104 -12.88 -1.41 -3.15
N GLY A 105 -13.99 -2.14 -3.33
CA GLY A 105 -14.47 -3.10 -2.32
C GLY A 105 -13.47 -4.21 -2.03
N LEU A 106 -12.87 -4.76 -3.09
CA LEU A 106 -11.85 -5.81 -2.96
C LEU A 106 -10.59 -5.25 -2.29
N TRP A 107 -10.21 -4.01 -2.61
CA TRP A 107 -9.07 -3.34 -1.98
C TRP A 107 -9.24 -3.19 -0.48
N VAL A 108 -10.39 -2.67 -0.06
CA VAL A 108 -10.72 -2.49 1.36
C VAL A 108 -10.63 -3.83 2.07
N PHE A 109 -11.23 -4.88 1.52
CA PHE A 109 -11.14 -6.23 2.06
C PHE A 109 -9.69 -6.72 2.20
N LEU A 110 -8.85 -6.52 1.18
CA LEU A 110 -7.45 -6.97 1.19
C LEU A 110 -6.58 -6.23 2.23
N CYS A 111 -6.92 -4.99 2.58
CA CYS A 111 -6.15 -4.21 3.54
C CYS A 111 -6.15 -4.82 4.95
N PHE A 112 -7.25 -5.45 5.40
CA PHE A 112 -7.35 -6.06 6.73
C PHE A 112 -6.39 -7.25 6.94
N PRO A 113 -6.38 -8.31 6.11
CA PRO A 113 -5.43 -9.40 6.25
C PRO A 113 -3.98 -8.95 6.04
N LEU A 114 -3.73 -7.99 5.15
CA LEU A 114 -2.38 -7.44 4.96
C LEU A 114 -1.91 -6.70 6.21
N LEU A 115 -2.76 -5.89 6.84
CA LEU A 115 -2.44 -5.18 8.07
C LEU A 115 -2.13 -6.16 9.20
N ALA A 116 -3.00 -7.15 9.42
CA ALA A 116 -2.81 -8.17 10.44
C ALA A 116 -1.50 -8.96 10.21
N PHE A 117 -1.20 -9.28 8.96
CA PHE A 117 0.04 -9.96 8.57
C PHE A 117 1.29 -9.16 8.90
N PHE A 118 1.38 -7.91 8.43
CA PHE A 118 2.59 -7.11 8.63
C PHE A 118 2.81 -6.72 10.09
N ILE A 119 1.73 -6.56 10.87
CA ILE A 119 1.83 -6.32 12.31
C ILE A 119 2.32 -7.56 13.05
N ALA A 120 1.80 -8.73 12.71
CA ALA A 120 2.30 -9.98 13.27
C ALA A 120 3.77 -10.21 12.90
N LEU A 121 4.18 -9.88 11.66
CA LEU A 121 5.58 -9.94 11.24
C LEU A 121 6.46 -8.97 12.03
N ALA A 122 6.06 -7.70 12.16
CA ALA A 122 6.80 -6.70 12.94
C ALA A 122 6.92 -7.11 14.42
N THR A 123 5.85 -7.61 15.01
CA THR A 123 5.82 -8.10 16.40
C THR A 123 6.73 -9.33 16.57
N LYS A 124 6.73 -10.24 15.60
CA LYS A 124 7.65 -11.39 15.61
C LYS A 124 9.11 -10.94 15.48
N GLU A 125 9.36 -9.97 14.61
CA GLU A 125 10.67 -9.37 14.40
C GLU A 125 11.09 -8.45 15.56
N SER A 126 10.23 -8.15 16.53
CA SER A 126 10.67 -7.52 17.79
C SER A 126 11.26 -8.54 18.77
N GLY A 127 11.05 -9.84 18.53
CA GLY A 127 11.55 -10.94 19.37
C GLY A 127 10.45 -11.72 20.08
N ILE A 128 9.19 -11.30 19.93
CA ILE A 128 8.03 -11.96 20.54
C ILE A 128 7.64 -13.17 19.69
N LYS A 129 7.70 -14.37 20.27
CA LYS A 129 7.32 -15.63 19.58
C LYS A 129 5.97 -16.19 20.01
N ASN A 130 5.35 -15.61 21.02
CA ASN A 130 4.07 -16.09 21.55
C ASN A 130 2.95 -15.77 20.56
N ILE A 131 2.24 -16.81 20.10
CA ILE A 131 1.14 -16.67 19.14
C ILE A 131 0.02 -15.77 19.67
N PHE A 132 -0.30 -15.84 20.97
CA PHE A 132 -1.33 -15.00 21.57
C PHE A 132 -0.95 -13.52 21.54
N ALA A 133 0.33 -13.21 21.69
CA ALA A 133 0.81 -11.84 21.57
C ALA A 133 0.76 -11.34 20.11
N LEU A 134 1.04 -12.21 19.14
CA LEU A 134 0.88 -11.88 17.71
C LEU A 134 -0.59 -11.62 17.35
N LEU A 135 -1.50 -12.47 17.82
CA LEU A 135 -2.94 -12.29 17.60
C LEU A 135 -3.48 -11.06 18.32
N GLY A 136 -3.03 -10.81 19.56
CA GLY A 136 -3.41 -9.60 20.30
C GLY A 136 -2.97 -8.32 19.60
N ALA A 137 -1.74 -8.28 19.08
CA ALA A 137 -1.24 -7.13 18.31
C ALA A 137 -2.03 -6.94 17.00
N ALA A 138 -2.32 -8.03 16.28
CA ALA A 138 -3.12 -7.98 15.07
C ALA A 138 -4.55 -7.50 15.36
N LEU A 139 -5.21 -8.05 16.38
CA LEU A 139 -6.56 -7.65 16.78
C LEU A 139 -6.60 -6.18 17.18
N PHE A 140 -5.67 -5.73 18.02
CA PHE A 140 -5.58 -4.33 18.45
C PHE A 140 -5.51 -3.38 17.24
N ALA A 141 -4.70 -3.72 16.25
CA ALA A 141 -4.56 -2.92 15.06
C ALA A 141 -5.80 -2.94 14.16
N LEU A 142 -6.45 -4.09 14.02
CA LEU A 142 -7.71 -4.22 13.27
C LEU A 142 -8.83 -3.40 13.92
N THR A 143 -8.84 -3.31 15.25
CA THR A 143 -9.82 -2.51 16.01
C THR A 143 -9.49 -1.02 16.10
N CYS A 144 -8.39 -0.56 15.49
CA CYS A 144 -8.00 0.84 15.58
C CYS A 144 -9.07 1.73 14.91
N PRO A 145 -9.62 2.75 15.62
CA PRO A 145 -10.69 3.60 15.12
C PRO A 145 -10.37 4.28 13.78
N VAL A 146 -9.09 4.55 13.51
CA VAL A 146 -8.66 5.17 12.26
C VAL A 146 -9.08 4.33 11.04
N LEU A 147 -9.05 3.00 11.12
CA LEU A 147 -9.49 2.12 10.03
C LEU A 147 -11.02 2.02 9.92
N LEU A 148 -11.73 2.24 11.02
CA LEU A 148 -13.18 2.12 11.10
C LEU A 148 -13.90 3.44 10.78
N CYS A 149 -13.25 4.57 11.01
CA CYS A 149 -13.81 5.92 10.89
C CYS A 149 -13.41 6.65 9.60
N THR A 150 -12.32 6.26 8.95
CA THR A 150 -12.08 6.70 7.57
C THR A 150 -13.15 6.08 6.69
N ASN A 151 -13.93 6.90 5.99
CA ASN A 151 -14.98 6.47 5.07
C ASN A 151 -14.56 5.17 4.36
N LEU A 152 -15.37 4.12 4.50
CA LEU A 152 -15.01 2.71 4.26
C LEU A 152 -14.48 2.40 2.84
N SER A 153 -14.39 3.39 1.97
CA SER A 153 -13.91 3.34 0.58
C SER A 153 -12.67 4.20 0.31
N SER A 154 -12.06 4.78 1.33
CA SER A 154 -10.96 5.73 1.16
C SER A 154 -9.69 5.06 0.61
N SER A 155 -9.02 5.72 -0.34
CA SER A 155 -7.66 5.40 -0.82
C SER A 155 -6.64 5.23 0.33
N GLY A 156 -6.92 5.85 1.48
CA GLY A 156 -6.15 5.77 2.72
C GLY A 156 -6.11 4.41 3.43
N MET A 157 -6.78 3.36 2.94
CA MET A 157 -6.76 2.03 3.59
C MET A 157 -5.40 1.31 3.57
N SER A 158 -4.40 1.82 2.85
CA SER A 158 -3.06 1.23 2.70
C SER A 158 -2.18 1.29 3.98
N HIS A 159 -2.78 1.40 5.16
CA HIS A 159 -2.07 1.52 6.44
C HIS A 159 -1.13 0.36 6.74
N PHE A 160 -1.32 -0.81 6.11
CA PHE A 160 -0.41 -1.96 6.21
C PHE A 160 1.03 -1.65 5.75
N LEU A 161 1.24 -0.61 4.95
CA LEU A 161 2.57 -0.14 4.53
C LEU A 161 3.42 0.33 5.73
N ILE A 162 2.77 0.91 6.75
CA ILE A 162 3.44 1.40 7.97
C ILE A 162 4.05 0.24 8.77
N PRO A 163 3.31 -0.79 9.23
CA PRO A 163 3.90 -1.92 9.92
C PRO A 163 4.82 -2.75 9.03
N TRP A 164 4.63 -2.75 7.71
CA TRP A 164 5.61 -3.33 6.79
C TRP A 164 6.94 -2.59 6.87
N SER A 165 6.94 -1.26 6.84
CA SER A 165 8.16 -0.46 6.98
C SER A 165 8.82 -0.63 8.36
N LEU A 166 8.03 -0.75 9.43
CA LEU A 166 8.53 -1.06 10.77
C LEU A 166 9.18 -2.45 10.83
N TYR A 167 8.54 -3.46 10.20
CA TYR A 167 9.13 -4.80 10.07
C TYR A 167 10.48 -4.74 9.36
N LEU A 168 10.58 -4.02 8.24
CA LEU A 168 11.84 -3.86 7.50
C LEU A 168 12.90 -3.12 8.31
N TYR A 169 12.51 -2.11 9.09
CA TYR A 169 13.40 -1.42 10.04
C TYR A 169 14.01 -2.40 11.03
N LEU A 170 13.18 -3.19 11.74
CA LEU A 170 13.65 -4.17 12.72
C LEU A 170 14.54 -5.25 12.07
N LYS A 171 14.15 -5.74 10.89
CA LYS A 171 14.91 -6.72 10.11
C LYS A 171 16.27 -6.18 9.68
N LEU A 172 16.34 -4.90 9.26
CA LEU A 172 17.60 -4.29 8.84
C LEU A 172 18.61 -4.20 9.98
N LEU A 173 18.16 -3.98 11.21
CA LEU A 173 19.02 -3.89 12.39
C LEU A 173 19.61 -5.24 12.83
N ARG A 174 18.97 -6.34 12.44
CA ARG A 174 19.37 -7.70 12.85
C ARG A 174 20.10 -8.46 11.75
N SER A 175 19.81 -8.14 10.49
CA SER A 175 20.39 -8.85 9.35
C SER A 175 21.66 -8.17 8.83
N PRO A 176 22.69 -8.95 8.46
CA PRO A 176 23.85 -8.42 7.73
C PRO A 176 23.49 -7.99 6.29
N ASN A 177 22.35 -8.46 5.75
CA ASN A 177 21.97 -8.26 4.35
C ASN A 177 21.37 -6.86 4.08
N PHE A 178 22.23 -5.84 4.14
CA PHE A 178 21.83 -4.44 3.97
C PHE A 178 21.11 -4.14 2.65
N TRP A 179 21.67 -4.58 1.53
CA TRP A 179 21.14 -4.24 0.19
C TRP A 179 19.81 -4.93 -0.09
N SER A 180 19.66 -6.20 0.28
CA SER A 180 18.41 -6.95 0.08
C SER A 180 17.23 -6.36 0.87
N ILE A 181 17.48 -5.77 2.03
CA ILE A 181 16.41 -5.13 2.82
C ILE A 181 16.17 -3.70 2.31
N SER A 182 17.21 -3.01 1.85
CA SER A 182 17.06 -1.69 1.21
C SER A 182 16.24 -1.78 -0.08
N THR A 183 16.38 -2.84 -0.88
CA THR A 183 15.50 -3.08 -2.04
C THR A 183 14.06 -3.36 -1.64
N GLN A 184 13.81 -4.02 -0.51
CA GLN A 184 12.45 -4.17 0.04
C GLN A 184 11.87 -2.80 0.43
N PHE A 185 12.68 -1.88 0.97
CA PHE A 185 12.25 -0.50 1.20
C PHE A 185 11.91 0.24 -0.11
N CYS A 186 12.65 0.03 -1.20
CA CYS A 186 12.26 0.55 -2.52
C CYS A 186 10.88 0.05 -2.92
N LEU A 187 10.62 -1.25 -2.77
CA LEU A 187 9.33 -1.84 -3.11
C LEU A 187 8.19 -1.18 -2.31
N VAL A 188 8.36 -1.01 -1.00
CA VAL A 188 7.36 -0.33 -0.16
C VAL A 188 7.18 1.12 -0.60
N GLY A 189 8.27 1.84 -0.91
CA GLY A 189 8.19 3.23 -1.38
C GLY A 189 7.46 3.38 -2.73
N ILE A 190 7.73 2.49 -3.68
CA ILE A 190 7.06 2.45 -4.99
C ILE A 190 5.58 2.10 -4.82
N LEU A 191 5.25 1.12 -3.97
CA LEU A 191 3.87 0.78 -3.64
C LEU A 191 3.16 1.94 -2.94
N SER A 192 3.83 2.68 -2.06
CA SER A 192 3.25 3.89 -1.46
C SER A 192 2.85 4.89 -2.53
N ILE A 193 3.70 5.15 -3.54
CA ILE A 193 3.34 6.04 -4.65
C ILE A 193 2.12 5.52 -5.43
N LEU A 194 2.14 4.23 -5.78
CA LEU A 194 1.13 3.61 -6.64
C LEU A 194 -0.21 3.37 -5.93
N LEU A 195 -0.22 3.37 -4.60
CA LEU A 195 -1.43 3.28 -3.80
C LEU A 195 -1.90 4.67 -3.40
N HIS A 196 -1.10 5.39 -2.61
CA HIS A 196 -1.39 6.75 -2.21
C HIS A 196 -0.11 7.49 -1.74
N PRO A 197 0.33 8.55 -2.44
CA PRO A 197 1.62 9.22 -2.18
C PRO A 197 1.85 9.69 -0.74
N TYR A 198 0.77 9.95 0.00
CA TYR A 198 0.83 10.32 1.42
C TYR A 198 1.64 9.32 2.28
N PHE A 199 1.56 8.01 1.98
CA PHE A 199 2.28 6.99 2.74
C PHE A 199 3.80 7.09 2.63
N ILE A 200 4.33 7.78 1.63
CA ILE A 200 5.77 8.04 1.49
C ILE A 200 6.29 8.78 2.73
N ILE A 201 5.57 9.81 3.17
CA ILE A 201 5.94 10.63 4.32
C ILE A 201 5.96 9.79 5.60
N MET A 202 5.08 8.79 5.71
CA MET A 202 5.00 7.89 6.86
C MET A 202 6.05 6.77 6.84
N VAL A 203 6.43 6.29 5.65
CA VAL A 203 7.33 5.13 5.49
C VAL A 203 8.81 5.52 5.45
N ILE A 204 9.17 6.62 4.78
CA ILE A 204 10.57 7.08 4.66
C ILE A 204 11.26 7.23 6.02
N PRO A 205 10.62 7.79 7.07
CA PRO A 205 11.25 7.93 8.39
C PRO A 205 11.76 6.62 8.97
N PHE A 206 11.07 5.49 8.75
CA PHE A 206 11.52 4.18 9.22
C PHE A 206 12.81 3.75 8.53
N PHE A 207 12.94 3.98 7.23
CA PHE A 207 14.18 3.70 6.51
C PHE A 207 15.32 4.59 6.98
N PHE A 208 15.07 5.89 7.10
CA PHE A 208 16.06 6.85 7.59
C PHE A 208 16.55 6.50 9.00
N ALA A 209 15.63 6.19 9.92
CA ALA A 209 15.96 5.73 11.27
C ALA A 209 16.79 4.43 11.24
N ALA A 210 16.47 3.49 10.35
CA ALA A 210 17.20 2.24 10.20
C ALA A 210 18.66 2.50 9.76
N LEU A 211 18.87 3.38 8.77
CA LEU A 211 20.19 3.77 8.29
C LEU A 211 21.00 4.46 9.38
N LEU A 212 20.40 5.43 10.07
CA LEU A 212 21.03 6.18 11.14
C LEU A 212 21.48 5.24 12.27
N GLN A 213 20.58 4.40 12.76
CA GLN A 213 20.89 3.50 13.87
C GLN A 213 21.94 2.45 13.50
N LYS A 214 21.90 1.91 12.27
CA LYS A 214 22.91 0.95 11.81
C LYS A 214 24.30 1.58 11.66
N THR A 215 24.36 2.85 11.26
CA THR A 215 25.59 3.65 11.20
C THR A 215 26.13 3.95 12.59
N ILE A 216 25.27 4.37 13.54
CA ILE A 216 25.65 4.61 14.95
C ILE A 216 26.20 3.34 15.59
N ARG A 217 25.60 2.18 15.31
CA ARG A 217 26.06 0.87 15.79
C ARG A 217 27.32 0.37 15.08
N LYS A 218 27.90 1.14 14.16
CA LYS A 218 29.06 0.77 13.33
C LYS A 218 28.88 -0.55 12.56
N GLN A 219 27.62 -0.92 12.27
CA GLN A 219 27.28 -2.14 11.53
C GLN A 219 27.33 -1.91 10.01
N VAL A 220 27.29 -0.65 9.56
CA VAL A 220 27.43 -0.21 8.17
C VAL A 220 28.29 1.05 8.15
N SER A 221 29.14 1.18 7.13
CA SER A 221 29.94 2.40 6.94
C SER A 221 29.07 3.58 6.52
N LEU A 222 29.46 4.80 6.89
CA LEU A 222 28.71 6.01 6.51
C LEU A 222 28.53 6.10 4.98
N ARG A 223 29.55 5.72 4.21
CA ARG A 223 29.48 5.65 2.75
C ARG A 223 28.34 4.76 2.28
N ASN A 224 28.24 3.54 2.82
CA ASN A 224 27.20 2.58 2.43
C ASN A 224 25.80 3.05 2.83
N ALA A 225 25.67 3.70 3.99
CA ALA A 225 24.40 4.30 4.43
C ALA A 225 23.94 5.41 3.48
N VAL A 226 24.86 6.31 3.10
CA VAL A 226 24.59 7.39 2.14
C VAL A 226 24.24 6.82 0.75
N THR A 227 24.98 5.82 0.26
CA THR A 227 24.64 5.18 -1.02
C THR A 227 23.30 4.46 -0.97
N GLY A 228 22.95 3.81 0.16
CA GLY A 228 21.65 3.17 0.34
C GLY A 228 20.52 4.19 0.36
N PHE A 229 20.72 5.35 0.99
CA PHE A 229 19.76 6.45 0.98
C PHE A 229 19.48 6.95 -0.44
N PHE A 230 20.53 7.32 -1.18
CA PHE A 230 20.37 7.79 -2.56
C PHE A 230 19.82 6.73 -3.50
N TYR A 231 20.15 5.45 -3.26
CA TYR A 231 19.57 4.33 -4.01
C TYR A 231 18.06 4.25 -3.83
N VAL A 232 17.57 4.18 -2.58
CA VAL A 232 16.12 4.08 -2.32
C VAL A 232 15.39 5.33 -2.78
N PHE A 233 15.91 6.51 -2.43
CA PHE A 233 15.30 7.78 -2.84
C PHE A 233 15.28 7.94 -4.36
N GLY A 234 16.39 7.61 -5.04
CA GLY A 234 16.49 7.66 -6.49
C GLY A 234 15.49 6.72 -7.18
N MET A 235 15.32 5.49 -6.68
CA MET A 235 14.33 4.55 -7.23
C MET A 235 12.89 5.04 -7.07
N ILE A 236 12.56 5.62 -5.92
CA ILE A 236 11.25 6.22 -5.64
C ILE A 236 11.02 7.41 -6.58
N LEU A 237 12.01 8.30 -6.73
CA LEU A 237 11.93 9.47 -7.58
C LEU A 237 11.76 9.11 -9.06
N VAL A 238 12.58 8.18 -9.57
CA VAL A 238 12.48 7.67 -10.96
C VAL A 238 11.09 7.09 -11.19
N SER A 239 10.57 6.33 -10.23
CA SER A 239 9.21 5.79 -10.32
C SER A 239 8.17 6.91 -10.35
N ALA A 240 8.27 7.92 -9.48
CA ALA A 240 7.35 9.06 -9.47
C ALA A 240 7.36 9.86 -10.79
N ILE A 241 8.52 10.01 -11.43
CA ILE A 241 8.66 10.65 -12.74
C ILE A 241 8.04 9.78 -13.84
N CYS A 242 8.35 8.48 -13.89
CA CYS A 242 7.79 7.56 -14.89
C CYS A 242 6.25 7.48 -14.83
N ILE A 243 5.70 7.61 -13.62
CA ILE A 243 4.26 7.61 -13.32
C ILE A 243 3.61 8.95 -13.73
N GLY A 244 4.39 10.01 -13.90
CA GLY A 244 3.91 11.33 -14.29
C GLY A 244 3.35 12.16 -13.14
N ILE A 245 3.76 11.88 -11.90
CA ILE A 245 3.44 12.74 -10.73
C ILE A 245 4.23 14.04 -10.81
N VAL A 246 5.50 13.91 -11.17
CA VAL A 246 6.42 15.01 -11.38
C VAL A 246 6.50 15.24 -12.89
N SER A 247 5.50 15.90 -13.46
CA SER A 247 5.58 16.40 -14.84
C SER A 247 5.94 17.88 -14.83
N SER A 248 6.87 18.27 -15.70
CA SER A 248 7.44 19.62 -15.81
C SER A 248 6.61 20.57 -16.66
N THR A 249 5.29 20.36 -16.75
CA THR A 249 4.40 21.18 -17.57
C THR A 249 3.67 22.20 -16.71
N THR A 250 4.45 23.12 -16.13
CA THR A 250 4.00 24.50 -15.96
C THR A 250 4.30 25.24 -17.25
N THR A 251 3.36 25.25 -18.18
CA THR A 251 3.26 26.25 -19.24
C THR A 251 1.80 26.51 -19.52
#